data_AF-J3DQ38-F1
#
_entry.id   AF-J3DQ38-F1
#
_cell.length_a   1.000
_cell.length_b   1.000
_cell.length_c   1.000
_cell.angle_alpha   90.00
_cell.angle_beta   90.00
_cell.angle_gamma   90.00
#
_symmetry.space_group_name_H-M   'P 1'
#
loop_
_entity.id
_entity.type
_entity.pdbx_description
1 polymer ?
#
loop_
_entity_poly.entity_id
_entity_poly.type
_entity_poly.pdbx_seq_one_letter_code
_entity_poly.pdbx_strand_id
1 'polypeptide(L)'
;MTKHHFQLAYTIKPRSDYDESAAAEARLHLRNIGWDTLPQIETTLLGEVHLYHSTTHDRIDEAEKQIRGRIHEELKGLKVLTPVKFYASVMVDGLGPAIRFSILA
;
A
#
# COMPACT_ATOMS: atom_id res chain seq x y z
N MET A 1 10.36 -20.15 1.87
CA MET A 1 10.27 -18.68 2.01
C MET A 1 10.87 -18.09 0.77
N THR A 2 10.04 -17.45 -0.04
CA THR A 2 10.48 -16.88 -1.32
C THR A 2 10.33 -15.37 -1.21
N LYS A 3 11.41 -14.66 -1.54
CA LYS A 3 11.47 -13.19 -1.47
C LYS A 3 11.04 -12.63 -2.82
N HIS A 4 10.09 -11.69 -2.81
CA HIS A 4 9.54 -11.08 -4.02
C HIS A 4 9.63 -9.57 -3.95
N HIS A 5 10.02 -8.93 -5.05
CA HIS A 5 9.93 -7.48 -5.21
C HIS A 5 8.49 -7.09 -5.56
N PHE A 6 8.07 -5.90 -5.16
CA PHE A 6 6.77 -5.36 -5.56
C PHE A 6 6.85 -3.88 -5.90
N GLN A 7 5.86 -3.44 -6.70
CA GLN A 7 5.54 -2.04 -6.95
C GLN A 7 4.08 -1.79 -6.57
N LEU A 8 3.87 -0.88 -5.63
CA LEU A 8 2.57 -0.41 -5.17
C LEU A 8 2.31 0.99 -5.74
N ALA A 9 1.33 1.12 -6.63
CA ALA A 9 0.76 2.41 -7.01
C ALA A 9 -0.49 2.68 -6.18
N TYR A 10 -0.64 3.89 -5.64
CA TYR A 10 -1.75 4.21 -4.75
C TYR A 10 -2.38 5.58 -4.99
N THR A 11 -3.48 5.84 -4.30
CA THR A 11 -4.10 7.16 -4.19
C THR A 11 -4.71 7.29 -2.81
N ILE A 12 -4.43 8.42 -2.15
CA ILE A 12 -5.12 8.84 -0.93
C ILE A 12 -6.05 9.98 -1.29
N LYS A 13 -7.34 9.81 -1.04
CA LYS A 13 -8.36 10.85 -1.21
C LYS A 13 -8.87 11.28 0.16
N PRO A 14 -9.07 12.59 0.42
CA PRO A 14 -9.81 13.01 1.60
C PRO A 14 -11.26 12.52 1.49
N ARG A 15 -11.96 12.39 2.63
CA ARG A 15 -13.41 12.10 2.63
C ARG A 15 -14.24 13.34 2.36
N SER A 16 -13.76 14.50 2.82
CA SER A 16 -14.36 15.81 2.60
C SER A 16 -13.25 16.86 2.43
N ASP A 17 -13.58 18.05 1.96
CA ASP A 17 -12.59 19.13 1.77
C ASP A 17 -11.89 19.52 3.09
N TYR A 18 -12.53 19.28 4.24
CA TYR A 18 -11.94 19.49 5.57
C TYR A 18 -10.82 18.49 5.91
N ASP A 19 -10.77 17.35 5.21
CA ASP A 19 -9.83 16.25 5.47
C ASP A 19 -8.57 16.32 4.59
N GLU A 20 -8.41 17.35 3.74
CA GLU A 20 -7.29 17.43 2.80
C GLU A 20 -5.93 17.52 3.50
N SER A 21 -5.85 18.18 4.67
CA SER A 21 -4.62 18.22 5.46
C SER A 21 -4.18 16.83 5.91
N ALA A 22 -5.13 16.02 6.41
CA ALA A 22 -4.88 14.63 6.80
C ALA A 22 -4.47 13.76 5.59
N ALA A 23 -5.10 13.96 4.43
CA ALA A 23 -4.72 13.27 3.20
C ALA A 23 -3.31 13.66 2.72
N ALA A 24 -2.94 14.94 2.80
CA ALA A 24 -1.61 15.41 2.43
C ALA A 24 -0.53 14.87 3.36
N GLU A 25 -0.76 14.89 4.69
CA GLU A 25 0.14 14.30 5.68
C GLU A 25 0.37 12.81 5.42
N ALA A 26 -0.71 12.07 5.13
CA ALA A 26 -0.64 10.65 4.83
C ALA A 26 0.20 10.34 3.57
N ARG A 27 0.04 11.14 2.50
CA ARG A 27 0.85 10.99 1.28
C ARG A 27 2.34 11.24 1.55
N LEU A 28 2.66 12.26 2.35
CA LEU A 28 4.04 12.57 2.72
C LEU A 28 4.65 11.45 3.58
N HIS A 29 3.91 10.97 4.57
CA HIS A 29 4.35 9.92 5.46
C HIS A 29 4.65 8.62 4.74
N LEU A 30 3.74 8.17 3.86
CA LEU A 30 3.91 6.89 3.15
C LEU A 30 5.19 6.85 2.30
N ARG A 31 5.73 7.98 1.85
CA ARG A 31 7.01 8.02 1.13
C ARG A 31 8.23 7.63 1.99
N ASN A 32 8.09 7.65 3.31
CA ASN A 32 9.21 7.51 4.25
C ASN A 32 9.12 6.22 5.10
N ILE A 33 8.26 5.26 4.73
CA ILE A 33 7.98 4.05 5.54
C ILE A 33 9.03 2.93 5.41
N GLY A 34 10.18 3.23 4.80
CA GLY A 34 11.27 2.28 4.54
C GLY A 34 11.15 1.50 3.21
N TRP A 35 10.21 1.89 2.35
CA TRP A 35 10.11 1.42 0.97
C TRP A 35 10.63 2.50 0.03
N ASP A 36 11.28 2.09 -1.05
CA ASP A 36 11.78 3.02 -2.05
C ASP A 36 10.60 3.70 -2.75
N THR A 37 10.80 4.91 -3.25
CA THR A 37 9.82 5.62 -4.08
C THR A 37 10.45 5.93 -5.41
N LEU A 38 9.62 6.13 -6.44
CA LEU A 38 10.08 6.72 -7.69
C LEU A 38 10.00 8.25 -7.52
N PRO A 39 11.12 9.00 -7.55
CA PRO A 39 11.12 10.43 -7.22
C PRO A 39 10.15 11.26 -8.07
N GLN A 40 9.89 10.82 -9.30
CA GLN A 40 9.00 11.46 -10.26
C GLN A 40 7.54 11.01 -10.14
N ILE A 41 7.22 9.99 -9.35
CA ILE A 41 5.85 9.46 -9.18
C ILE A 41 5.40 9.60 -7.74
N GLU A 42 4.43 10.48 -7.53
CA GLU A 42 4.08 10.88 -6.17
C GLU A 42 3.45 9.78 -5.31
N THR A 43 2.87 8.78 -5.95
CA THR A 43 2.09 7.74 -5.30
C THR A 43 2.56 6.33 -5.69
N THR A 44 3.87 6.10 -5.67
CA THR A 44 4.45 4.77 -5.88
C THR A 44 5.43 4.39 -4.78
N LEU A 45 5.32 3.16 -4.28
CA LEU A 45 6.21 2.51 -3.32
C LEU A 45 6.78 1.23 -3.93
N LEU A 46 8.06 0.97 -3.68
CA LEU A 46 8.80 -0.22 -4.11
C LEU A 46 9.36 -0.91 -2.87
N GLY A 47 9.22 -2.23 -2.81
CA GLY A 47 9.70 -2.95 -1.64
C GLY A 47 9.76 -4.45 -1.87
N GLU A 48 9.93 -5.17 -0.76
CA GLU A 48 10.06 -6.61 -0.76
C GLU A 48 9.03 -7.24 0.19
N VAL A 49 8.46 -8.37 -0.22
CA VAL A 49 7.54 -9.16 0.59
C VAL A 49 8.00 -10.61 0.63
N HIS A 50 7.85 -11.24 1.80
CA HIS A 50 8.21 -12.64 1.99
C HIS A 50 6.94 -13.48 1.98
N LEU A 51 6.88 -14.43 1.07
CA LEU A 51 5.72 -15.30 0.90
C LEU A 51 6.06 -16.74 1.28
N TYR A 52 5.15 -17.39 2.00
CA TYR A 52 5.35 -18.71 2.58
C TYR A 52 4.55 -19.81 1.88
N HIS A 53 3.44 -19.48 1.21
CA HIS A 53 2.58 -20.49 0.60
C HIS A 53 3.15 -21.06 -0.71
N SER A 54 2.72 -22.30 -1.03
CA SER A 54 3.20 -23.05 -2.19
C SER A 54 2.45 -22.75 -3.48
N THR A 55 1.16 -22.40 -3.40
CA THR A 55 0.35 -22.10 -4.59
C THR A 55 0.44 -20.62 -4.95
N THR A 56 0.23 -20.29 -6.23
CA THR A 56 0.19 -18.88 -6.66
C THR A 56 -1.01 -18.14 -6.07
N HIS A 57 -2.17 -18.81 -5.94
CA HIS A 57 -3.37 -18.21 -5.39
C HIS A 57 -3.17 -17.79 -3.92
N ASP A 58 -2.65 -18.69 -3.09
CA ASP A 58 -2.41 -18.39 -1.67
C ASP A 58 -1.34 -17.30 -1.49
N ARG A 59 -0.33 -17.27 -2.37
CA ARG A 59 0.70 -16.22 -2.37
C ARG A 59 0.15 -14.83 -2.73
N ILE A 60 -0.85 -14.77 -3.63
CA ILE A 60 -1.55 -13.52 -3.96
C ILE A 60 -2.30 -13.00 -2.72
N ASP A 61 -3.08 -13.86 -2.07
CA ASP A 61 -3.84 -13.50 -0.86
C ASP A 61 -2.91 -13.09 0.29
N GLU A 62 -1.79 -13.79 0.44
CA GLU A 62 -0.76 -13.49 1.43
C GLU A 62 -0.10 -12.12 1.16
N ALA A 63 0.29 -11.85 -0.10
CA ALA A 63 0.88 -10.57 -0.47
C ALA A 63 -0.10 -9.41 -0.24
N GLU A 64 -1.38 -9.57 -0.59
CA GLU A 64 -2.41 -8.57 -0.29
C GLU A 64 -2.47 -8.29 1.22
N LYS A 65 -2.61 -9.35 2.03
CA LYS A 65 -2.75 -9.22 3.49
C LYS A 65 -1.55 -8.52 4.12
N GLN A 66 -0.33 -8.91 3.76
CA GLN A 66 0.88 -8.31 4.33
C GLN A 66 1.02 -6.83 3.94
N ILE A 67 0.88 -6.50 2.65
CA ILE A 67 1.05 -5.13 2.16
C ILE A 67 -0.08 -4.23 2.67
N ARG A 68 -1.34 -4.69 2.59
CA ARG A 68 -2.50 -3.96 3.12
C ARG A 68 -2.38 -3.75 4.63
N GLY A 69 -1.95 -4.77 5.38
CA GLY A 69 -1.74 -4.68 6.82
C GLY A 69 -0.67 -3.64 7.19
N ARG A 70 0.48 -3.65 6.48
CA ARG A 70 1.53 -2.64 6.67
C ARG A 70 1.01 -1.22 6.43
N ILE A 71 0.36 -0.97 5.29
CA ILE A 71 -0.21 0.35 4.98
C ILE A 71 -1.28 0.76 6.00
N HIS A 72 -2.13 -0.17 6.42
CA HIS A 72 -3.16 0.10 7.41
C HIS A 72 -2.56 0.60 8.73
N GLU A 73 -1.50 -0.05 9.24
CA GLU A 73 -0.87 0.37 10.49
C GLU A 73 -0.18 1.74 10.37
N GLU A 74 0.40 2.08 9.22
CA GLU A 74 0.96 3.41 8.98
C GLU A 74 -0.13 4.50 9.00
N LEU A 75 -1.24 4.28 8.28
CA LEU A 75 -2.38 5.22 8.28
C LEU A 75 -3.06 5.32 9.66
N LYS A 76 -3.09 4.22 10.41
CA LYS A 76 -3.59 4.19 11.79
C LYS A 76 -2.70 4.99 12.73
N GLY A 77 -1.38 4.88 12.58
CA GLY A 77 -0.40 5.64 13.38
C GLY A 77 -0.57 7.15 13.24
N LEU A 78 -0.92 7.61 12.04
CA LEU A 78 -1.25 9.01 11.76
C LEU A 78 -2.67 9.43 12.18
N LYS A 79 -3.51 8.48 12.64
CA LYS A 79 -4.92 8.71 12.95
C LYS A 79 -5.75 9.20 11.76
N VAL A 80 -5.37 8.82 10.54
CA VAL A 80 -6.02 9.30 9.30
C VAL A 80 -6.99 8.29 8.67
N LEU A 81 -7.20 7.12 9.27
CA LEU A 81 -8.10 6.08 8.72
C LEU A 81 -9.53 6.61 8.46
N THR A 82 -10.09 7.36 9.39
CA THR A 82 -11.41 7.98 9.24
C THR A 82 -11.42 9.11 8.20
N PRO A 83 -10.51 10.10 8.20
CA PRO A 83 -10.58 11.23 7.26
C PRO A 83 -10.18 10.89 5.81
N VAL A 84 -9.59 9.72 5.52
CA VAL A 84 -9.11 9.40 4.17
C VAL A 84 -9.68 8.11 3.59
N LYS A 85 -9.58 7.97 2.28
CA LYS A 85 -9.82 6.75 1.50
C LYS A 85 -8.52 6.39 0.78
N PHE A 86 -8.06 5.16 0.96
CA PHE A 86 -6.86 4.64 0.30
C PHE A 86 -7.25 3.62 -0.77
N TYR A 87 -6.71 3.78 -1.98
CA TYR A 87 -6.87 2.88 -3.11
C TYR A 87 -5.50 2.44 -3.61
N ALA A 88 -5.34 1.15 -3.90
CA ALA A 88 -4.07 0.58 -4.33
C ALA A 88 -4.19 -0.40 -5.50
N SER A 89 -3.12 -0.42 -6.29
CA SER A 89 -2.81 -1.42 -7.30
C SER A 89 -1.37 -1.89 -7.09
N VAL A 90 -1.18 -3.15 -6.75
CA VAL A 90 0.12 -3.75 -6.45
C VAL A 90 0.51 -4.76 -7.51
N MET A 91 1.71 -4.63 -8.03
CA MET A 91 2.40 -5.64 -8.82
C MET A 91 3.41 -6.35 -7.92
N VAL A 92 3.32 -7.68 -7.81
CA VAL A 92 4.33 -8.49 -7.11
C VAL A 92 5.00 -9.38 -8.13
N ASP A 93 6.33 -9.35 -8.14
CA ASP A 93 7.15 -10.12 -9.07
C ASP A 93 6.80 -11.62 -9.01
N GLY A 94 6.55 -12.22 -10.18
CA GLY A 94 6.22 -13.64 -10.31
C GLY A 94 4.79 -14.05 -9.88
N LEU A 95 3.92 -13.12 -9.48
CA LEU A 95 2.52 -13.44 -9.09
C LEU A 95 1.48 -13.14 -10.18
N GLY A 96 1.88 -12.52 -11.29
CA GLY A 96 0.99 -12.28 -12.43
C GLY A 96 0.28 -10.92 -12.38
N PRO A 97 -1.06 -10.86 -12.57
CA PRO A 97 -1.80 -9.60 -12.63
C PRO A 97 -1.70 -8.74 -11.35
N ALA A 98 -2.01 -7.45 -11.49
CA ALA A 98 -2.05 -6.54 -10.36
C ALA A 98 -3.13 -6.92 -9.33
N ILE A 99 -2.74 -6.90 -8.05
CA ILE A 99 -3.63 -7.07 -6.90
C ILE A 99 -4.22 -5.70 -6.56
N ARG A 100 -5.54 -5.62 -6.37
CA ARG A 100 -6.24 -4.37 -6.07
C ARG A 100 -6.91 -4.45 -4.71
N PHE A 101 -6.68 -3.46 -3.86
CA PHE A 101 -7.35 -3.36 -2.57
C PHE A 101 -7.60 -1.90 -2.18
N SER A 102 -8.40 -1.72 -1.14
CA SER A 102 -8.68 -0.40 -0.55
C SER A 102 -8.77 -0.46 0.96
N ILE A 103 -8.58 0.69 1.60
CA ILE A 103 -8.79 0.91 3.04
C ILE A 103 -9.76 2.09 3.16
N LEU A 104 -10.98 1.80 3.61
CA LEU A 104 -12.14 2.70 3.50
C LEU A 104 -12.84 2.98 4.83
N ALA A 105 -12.18 2.73 5.99
CA ALA A 105 -12.66 2.88 7.37
C ALA A 105 -14.17 3.13 7.61
#